data_AF-A0A0G1H760-F1
#
_entry.id   AF-A0A0G1H760-F1
#
_cell.length_a   1.000
_cell.length_b   1.000
_cell.length_c   1.000
_cell.angle_alpha   90.00
_cell.angle_beta   90.00
_cell.angle_gamma   90.00
#
_symmetry.space_group_name_H-M   'P 1'
#
loop_
_entity.id
_entity.type
_entity.pdbx_description
1 polymer ?
#
loop_
_entity_poly.entity_id
_entity_poly.type
_entity_poly.pdbx_seq_one_letter_code
_entity_poly.pdbx_strand_id
1 'polypeptide(L)'
;MGNTTKKKALEKLSAFIRKLGYPDKWRNYGKLNVSPDSYLENHIASYAFEFVRSMKKIGKRPDKKEWGMTPPTVNAYYNPLFTEIVFPAGIMQPPFFDPNTDDAVNYGAIGAVIGHELTHGFDDKGSTFDKNGEMKNWWAKSDRKLFLKKAKGLIDQYGKFEALHGVFVNGKLTIGENIADLGGLIIAYHAYQKAVRGKERKIIGGFTQEQRFFLGAAYAECGQAREAALRQQINTDPHSPSEARVNLPLANMTEFYEAFGVKEGDKMWRPEKDRVAIW
;
A
#
# COMPACT_ATOMS: atom_id res chain seq x y z
N MET A 1 0.86 2.01 -22.69
CA MET A 1 0.89 3.44 -22.32
C MET A 1 1.80 4.17 -23.31
N GLY A 2 1.40 5.33 -23.82
CA GLY A 2 2.21 6.13 -24.75
C GLY A 2 3.40 6.84 -24.09
N ASN A 3 4.37 7.27 -24.91
CA ASN A 3 5.62 7.89 -24.44
C ASN A 3 5.39 9.15 -23.61
N THR A 4 4.40 9.98 -23.96
CA THR A 4 4.10 11.23 -23.24
C THR A 4 3.64 10.95 -21.80
N THR A 5 2.66 10.07 -21.61
CA THR A 5 2.17 9.69 -20.27
C THR A 5 3.27 8.97 -19.48
N LYS A 6 4.07 8.11 -20.13
CA LYS A 6 5.21 7.45 -19.49
C LYS A 6 6.25 8.44 -18.97
N LYS A 7 6.61 9.47 -19.76
CA LYS A 7 7.52 10.53 -19.32
C LYS A 7 6.98 11.26 -18.09
N LYS A 8 5.69 11.59 -18.07
CA LYS A 8 5.04 12.23 -16.91
C LYS A 8 5.02 11.34 -15.68
N ALA A 9 4.77 10.04 -15.85
CA ALA A 9 4.85 9.08 -14.75
C ALA A 9 6.27 9.02 -14.15
N LEU A 10 7.31 9.02 -14.98
CA LEU A 10 8.72 9.05 -14.52
C LEU A 10 9.08 10.37 -13.83
N GLU A 11 8.60 11.51 -14.34
CA GLU A 11 8.76 12.81 -13.70
C GLU A 11 8.12 12.81 -12.30
N LYS A 12 6.94 12.21 -12.14
CA LYS A 12 6.27 12.06 -10.85
C LYS A 12 7.04 11.12 -9.91
N LEU A 13 7.43 9.94 -10.38
CA LEU A 13 8.20 8.97 -9.61
C LEU A 13 9.50 9.57 -9.05
N SER A 14 10.17 10.40 -9.86
CA SER A 14 11.42 11.08 -9.46
C SER A 14 11.22 12.19 -8.42
N ALA A 15 9.97 12.65 -8.23
CA ALA A 15 9.64 13.73 -7.30
C ALA A 15 9.22 13.22 -5.91
N PHE A 16 9.15 11.90 -5.70
CA PHE A 16 8.72 11.33 -4.42
C PHE A 16 9.62 11.77 -3.26
N ILE A 17 9.02 12.39 -2.26
CA ILE A 17 9.65 12.62 -0.95
C ILE A 17 9.55 11.32 -0.14
N ARG A 18 10.63 10.98 0.56
CA ARG A 18 10.72 9.76 1.37
C ARG A 18 10.98 10.13 2.82
N LYS A 19 10.16 9.60 3.72
CA LYS A 19 10.29 9.80 5.18
C LYS A 19 10.33 8.44 5.86
N LEU A 20 11.37 8.20 6.66
CA LEU A 20 11.67 6.89 7.25
C LEU A 20 11.90 7.05 8.76
N GLY A 21 11.27 6.19 9.55
CA GLY A 21 11.44 6.14 11.00
C GLY A 21 10.68 7.21 11.78
N TYR A 22 11.17 8.45 11.77
CA TYR A 22 10.70 9.52 12.66
C TYR A 22 10.95 10.94 12.10
N PRO A 23 10.22 11.97 12.60
CA PRO A 23 10.42 13.34 12.13
C PRO A 23 11.72 13.97 12.62
N ASP A 24 12.36 14.78 11.77
CA ASP A 24 13.51 15.62 12.16
C ASP A 24 13.14 16.68 13.21
N LYS A 25 11.85 17.07 13.25
CA LYS A 25 11.33 18.12 14.15
C LYS A 25 10.12 17.62 14.92
N TRP A 26 10.24 17.66 16.24
CA TRP A 26 9.18 17.26 17.15
C TRP A 26 8.20 18.39 17.43
N ARG A 27 6.94 18.01 17.71
CA ARG A 27 5.91 18.95 18.16
C ARG A 27 6.24 19.43 19.56
N ASN A 28 6.07 20.73 19.79
CA ASN A 28 6.25 21.34 21.11
C ASN A 28 4.92 21.37 21.85
N TYR A 29 4.84 20.67 22.98
CA TYR A 29 3.66 20.57 23.83
C TYR A 29 3.72 21.48 25.07
N GLY A 30 4.69 22.39 25.19
CA GLY A 30 4.87 23.22 26.39
C GLY A 30 3.73 24.21 26.69
N LYS A 31 2.71 24.32 25.82
CA LYS A 31 1.46 25.09 26.07
C LYS A 31 0.26 24.20 26.37
N LEU A 32 0.44 22.87 26.40
CA LEU A 32 -0.58 21.93 26.79
C LEU A 32 -0.45 21.67 28.29
N ASN A 33 -1.46 22.07 29.05
CA ASN A 33 -1.53 21.80 30.48
C ASN A 33 -2.29 20.49 30.69
N VAL A 34 -1.68 19.57 31.42
CA VAL A 34 -2.29 18.31 31.85
C VAL A 34 -2.13 18.15 33.36
N SER A 35 -3.13 17.58 34.02
CA SER A 35 -3.14 17.31 35.46
C SER A 35 -3.44 15.83 35.73
N PRO A 36 -2.89 15.22 36.80
CA PRO A 36 -3.35 13.90 37.24
C PRO A 36 -4.81 13.87 37.75
N ASP A 37 -5.43 15.03 38.00
CA ASP A 37 -6.71 15.12 38.72
C ASP A 37 -7.94 14.75 37.87
N SER A 38 -7.89 14.96 36.55
CA SER A 38 -9.04 14.74 35.67
C SER A 38 -8.64 14.34 34.25
N TYR A 39 -8.98 13.11 33.87
CA TYR A 39 -8.82 12.62 32.50
C TYR A 39 -9.66 13.43 31.50
N LEU A 40 -10.90 13.79 31.86
CA LEU A 40 -11.80 14.52 30.96
C LEU A 40 -11.25 15.91 30.64
N GLU A 41 -10.73 16.62 31.65
CA GLU A 41 -10.13 17.93 31.44
C GLU A 41 -8.88 17.85 30.57
N ASN A 42 -8.03 16.84 30.79
CA ASN A 42 -6.87 16.59 29.92
C ASN A 42 -7.28 16.33 28.47
N HIS A 43 -8.36 15.59 28.24
CA HIS A 43 -8.86 15.31 26.90
C HIS A 43 -9.34 16.60 26.21
N ILE A 44 -10.14 17.41 26.90
CA ILE A 44 -10.63 18.70 26.39
C ILE A 44 -9.46 19.65 26.09
N ALA A 45 -8.49 19.76 27.01
CA ALA A 45 -7.30 20.59 26.84
C ALA A 45 -6.45 20.15 25.63
N SER A 46 -6.27 18.84 25.45
CA SER A 46 -5.53 18.27 24.32
C SER A 46 -6.22 18.56 22.99
N TYR A 47 -7.54 18.40 22.93
CA TYR A 47 -8.33 18.71 21.72
C TYR A 47 -8.25 20.21 21.37
N ALA A 48 -8.43 21.09 22.35
CA ALA A 48 -8.34 22.54 22.16
C ALA A 48 -6.94 22.96 21.68
N PHE A 49 -5.88 22.36 22.23
CA PHE A 49 -4.50 22.59 21.80
C PHE A 49 -4.28 22.23 20.32
N GLU A 50 -4.71 21.03 19.90
CA GLU A 50 -4.58 20.57 18.51
C GLU A 50 -5.45 21.37 17.53
N PHE A 51 -6.65 21.79 17.96
CA PHE A 51 -7.52 22.67 17.18
C PHE A 51 -6.83 24.01 16.91
N VAL A 52 -6.33 24.69 17.95
CA VAL A 52 -5.63 25.97 17.81
C VAL A 52 -4.38 25.82 16.94
N ARG A 53 -3.64 24.72 17.07
CA ARG A 53 -2.48 24.42 16.22
C ARG A 53 -2.88 24.30 14.74
N SER A 54 -3.97 23.61 14.45
CA SER A 54 -4.48 23.41 13.09
C SER A 54 -4.98 24.73 12.48
N MET A 55 -5.73 25.53 13.24
CA MET A 55 -6.18 26.86 12.81
C MET A 55 -5.01 27.80 12.50
N LYS A 56 -3.91 27.72 13.25
CA LYS A 56 -2.68 28.50 13.00
C LYS A 56 -1.96 28.17 11.69
N LYS A 57 -2.38 27.13 10.96
CA LYS A 57 -1.85 26.80 9.62
C LYS A 57 -2.54 27.60 8.51
N ILE A 58 -3.75 28.13 8.75
CA ILE A 58 -4.48 28.93 7.76
C ILE A 58 -3.67 30.17 7.38
N GLY A 59 -3.60 30.47 6.08
CA GLY A 59 -2.81 31.58 5.53
C GLY A 59 -1.29 31.32 5.46
N LYS A 60 -0.82 30.11 5.79
CA LYS A 60 0.60 29.73 5.69
C LYS A 60 0.83 28.69 4.60
N ARG A 61 2.06 28.64 4.10
CA ARG A 61 2.47 27.55 3.19
C ARG A 61 2.47 26.21 3.93
N PRO A 62 2.07 25.11 3.27
CA PRO A 62 2.12 23.78 3.88
C PRO A 62 3.54 23.38 4.28
N ASP A 63 3.68 22.76 5.46
CA ASP A 63 4.96 22.26 5.95
C ASP A 63 5.19 20.81 5.47
N LYS A 64 6.04 20.66 4.45
CA LYS A 64 6.40 19.34 3.91
C LYS A 64 7.23 18.49 4.89
N LYS A 65 7.70 19.02 6.02
CA LYS A 65 8.40 18.24 7.06
C LYS A 65 7.43 17.61 8.06
N GLU A 66 6.15 18.01 8.07
CA GLU A 66 5.17 17.45 8.99
C GLU A 66 4.83 16.00 8.61
N TRP A 67 4.61 15.17 9.63
CA TRP A 67 4.20 13.77 9.48
C TRP A 67 2.71 13.59 9.79
N GLY A 68 2.05 12.72 9.03
CA GLY A 68 0.66 12.31 9.24
C GLY A 68 0.49 11.24 10.32
N MET A 69 1.55 10.48 10.63
CA MET A 69 1.57 9.41 11.62
C MET A 69 2.69 9.60 12.63
N THR A 70 2.53 9.02 13.82
CA THR A 70 3.58 9.02 14.85
C THR A 70 4.57 7.88 14.60
N PRO A 71 5.83 7.99 15.06
CA PRO A 71 6.83 6.92 14.87
C PRO A 71 6.45 5.51 15.37
N PRO A 72 5.76 5.31 16.52
CA PRO A 72 5.38 3.96 16.96
C PRO A 72 4.20 3.37 16.19
N THR A 73 3.57 4.09 15.26
CA THR A 73 2.45 3.58 14.46
C THR A 73 2.91 2.44 13.55
N VAL A 74 2.26 1.28 13.63
CA VAL A 74 2.49 0.15 12.71
C VAL A 74 1.61 0.35 11.48
N ASN A 75 2.06 1.20 10.56
CA ASN A 75 1.38 1.48 9.30
C ASN A 75 2.36 2.19 8.34
N ALA A 76 1.94 2.46 7.11
CA ALA A 76 2.62 3.35 6.16
C ALA A 76 1.58 4.27 5.48
N TYR A 77 2.04 5.29 4.76
CA TYR A 77 1.12 6.09 3.93
C TYR A 77 1.79 6.80 2.76
N TYR A 78 0.96 7.06 1.74
CA TYR A 78 1.20 7.99 0.66
C TYR A 78 0.32 9.24 0.84
N ASN A 79 0.91 10.42 0.62
CA ASN A 79 0.17 11.68 0.60
C ASN A 79 0.29 12.35 -0.78
N PRO A 80 -0.82 12.45 -1.53
CA PRO A 80 -0.81 12.99 -2.88
C PRO A 80 -0.45 14.47 -2.95
N LEU A 81 -0.75 15.26 -1.93
CA LEU A 81 -0.51 16.71 -1.94
C LEU A 81 0.96 17.06 -1.88
N PHE A 82 1.80 16.17 -1.34
CA PHE A 82 3.25 16.36 -1.28
C PHE A 82 4.03 15.37 -2.16
N THR A 83 3.34 14.45 -2.84
CA THR A 83 3.96 13.31 -3.53
C THR A 83 4.98 12.64 -2.59
N GLU A 84 4.52 12.19 -1.42
CA GLU A 84 5.41 11.63 -0.40
C GLU A 84 4.96 10.25 0.07
N ILE A 85 5.94 9.42 0.42
CA ILE A 85 5.75 8.12 1.07
C ILE A 85 6.45 8.11 2.42
N VAL A 86 5.76 7.56 3.42
CA VAL A 86 6.18 7.66 4.81
C VAL A 86 6.05 6.31 5.50
N PHE A 87 7.14 5.89 6.15
CA PHE A 87 7.24 4.64 6.88
C PHE A 87 7.70 4.95 8.31
N PRO A 88 6.76 5.08 9.27
CA PRO A 88 7.07 5.14 10.70
C PRO A 88 7.98 3.99 11.17
N ALA A 89 8.75 4.21 12.23
CA ALA A 89 9.61 3.18 12.81
C ALA A 89 8.82 1.92 13.23
N GLY A 90 7.55 2.08 13.63
CA GLY A 90 6.68 1.00 14.05
C GLY A 90 6.42 -0.08 12.99
N ILE A 91 6.49 0.22 11.69
CA ILE A 91 6.33 -0.82 10.66
C ILE A 91 7.66 -1.53 10.30
N MET A 92 8.81 -0.99 10.74
CA MET A 92 10.15 -1.51 10.41
C MET A 92 10.58 -2.63 11.38
N GLN A 93 9.72 -3.62 11.58
CA GLN A 93 9.94 -4.74 12.48
C GLN A 93 9.31 -6.02 11.91
N PRO A 94 9.64 -7.21 12.43
CA PRO A 94 8.97 -8.45 12.04
C PRO A 94 7.43 -8.35 12.22
N PRO A 95 6.62 -8.90 11.31
CA PRO A 95 7.02 -9.73 10.16
C PRO A 95 7.44 -8.93 8.91
N PHE A 96 7.35 -7.60 8.92
CA PHE A 96 7.62 -6.78 7.75
C PHE A 96 9.10 -6.69 7.40
N PHE A 97 9.95 -6.43 8.40
CA PHE A 97 11.40 -6.27 8.20
C PHE A 97 12.20 -6.86 9.34
N ASP A 98 13.19 -7.70 9.00
CA ASP A 98 14.25 -8.15 9.91
C ASP A 98 15.59 -8.11 9.16
N PRO A 99 16.60 -7.36 9.62
CA PRO A 99 17.91 -7.35 8.97
C PRO A 99 18.63 -8.72 8.99
N ASN A 100 18.18 -9.66 9.83
CA ASN A 100 18.79 -10.99 9.98
C ASN A 100 17.99 -12.10 9.27
N THR A 101 16.87 -11.79 8.62
CA THR A 101 16.07 -12.78 7.88
C THR A 101 16.45 -12.85 6.39
N ASP A 102 15.94 -13.87 5.69
CA ASP A 102 16.12 -14.04 4.25
C ASP A 102 15.52 -12.86 3.47
N ASP A 103 16.30 -12.29 2.56
CA ASP A 103 15.88 -11.13 1.76
C ASP A 103 14.55 -11.39 1.02
N ALA A 104 14.27 -12.62 0.56
CA ALA A 104 13.02 -12.90 -0.13
C ALA A 104 11.81 -12.54 0.76
N VAL A 105 11.88 -12.83 2.06
CA VAL A 105 10.82 -12.52 3.02
C VAL A 105 10.70 -11.01 3.21
N ASN A 106 11.81 -10.30 3.41
CA ASN A 106 11.80 -8.83 3.53
C ASN A 106 11.21 -8.15 2.29
N TYR A 107 11.60 -8.61 1.09
CA TYR A 107 11.05 -8.06 -0.15
C TYR A 107 9.57 -8.42 -0.34
N GLY A 108 9.15 -9.63 0.04
CA GLY A 108 7.74 -10.03 0.01
C GLY A 108 6.88 -9.26 1.00
N ALA A 109 7.44 -8.87 2.14
CA ALA A 109 6.76 -8.15 3.21
C ALA A 109 6.97 -6.63 3.09
N ILE A 110 7.94 -6.02 3.78
CA ILE A 110 8.15 -4.56 3.71
C ILE A 110 8.42 -4.05 2.28
N GLY A 111 9.04 -4.86 1.41
CA GLY A 111 9.23 -4.50 0.02
C GLY A 111 7.90 -4.30 -0.73
N ALA A 112 6.92 -5.18 -0.50
CA ALA A 112 5.58 -5.05 -1.05
C ALA A 112 4.86 -3.81 -0.50
N VAL A 113 5.01 -3.53 0.81
CA VAL A 113 4.46 -2.29 1.42
C VAL A 113 5.10 -1.04 0.79
N ILE A 114 6.41 -1.03 0.57
CA ILE A 114 7.07 0.11 -0.10
C ILE A 114 6.54 0.28 -1.53
N GLY A 115 6.40 -0.83 -2.27
CA GLY A 115 5.81 -0.81 -3.60
C GLY A 115 4.35 -0.35 -3.60
N HIS A 116 3.57 -0.71 -2.58
CA HIS A 116 2.18 -0.33 -2.39
C HIS A 116 2.07 1.20 -2.24
N GLU A 117 2.86 1.81 -1.35
CA GLU A 117 2.86 3.27 -1.16
C GLU A 117 3.36 4.04 -2.41
N LEU A 118 4.33 3.49 -3.15
CA LEU A 118 4.73 4.05 -4.44
C LEU A 118 3.60 4.00 -5.45
N THR A 119 2.84 2.89 -5.45
CA THR A 119 1.74 2.65 -6.38
C THR A 119 0.53 3.55 -6.09
N HIS A 120 0.30 3.95 -4.84
CA HIS A 120 -0.72 4.96 -4.52
C HIS A 120 -0.53 6.28 -5.26
N GLY A 121 0.70 6.64 -5.65
CA GLY A 121 0.92 7.79 -6.53
C GLY A 121 0.34 7.65 -7.94
N PHE A 122 -0.07 6.45 -8.32
CA PHE A 122 -0.54 6.10 -9.66
C PHE A 122 -1.90 5.37 -9.66
N ASP A 123 -2.51 5.10 -8.50
CA ASP A 123 -3.85 4.52 -8.39
C ASP A 123 -4.95 5.43 -8.98
N ASP A 124 -6.23 5.06 -8.84
CA ASP A 124 -7.35 5.80 -9.44
C ASP A 124 -7.43 7.28 -9.00
N LYS A 125 -7.00 7.58 -7.76
CA LYS A 125 -6.96 8.92 -7.17
C LYS A 125 -5.60 9.58 -7.32
N GLY A 126 -4.52 8.93 -6.90
CA GLY A 126 -3.17 9.48 -6.95
C GLY A 126 -2.74 9.80 -8.37
N SER A 127 -3.19 9.04 -9.37
CA SER A 127 -2.96 9.36 -10.80
C SER A 127 -3.55 10.68 -11.27
N THR A 128 -4.43 11.33 -10.48
CA THR A 128 -5.01 12.64 -10.80
C THR A 128 -4.16 13.81 -10.30
N PHE A 129 -3.12 13.52 -9.52
CA PHE A 129 -2.15 14.51 -9.04
C PHE A 129 -0.86 14.42 -9.83
N ASP A 130 -0.27 15.56 -10.18
CA ASP A 130 1.04 15.61 -10.85
C ASP A 130 2.21 15.47 -9.85
N LYS A 131 3.43 15.69 -10.33
CA LYS A 131 4.65 15.57 -9.51
C LYS A 131 4.72 16.55 -8.33
N ASN A 132 4.02 17.68 -8.42
CA ASN A 132 4.01 18.73 -7.41
C ASN A 132 2.88 18.53 -6.37
N GLY A 133 2.03 17.52 -6.56
CA GLY A 133 0.83 17.30 -5.75
C GLY A 133 -0.34 18.19 -6.15
N GLU A 134 -0.33 18.72 -7.38
CA GLU A 134 -1.43 19.50 -7.93
C GLU A 134 -2.42 18.60 -8.67
N MET A 135 -3.71 18.76 -8.42
CA MET A 135 -4.75 18.03 -9.16
C MET A 135 -4.78 18.52 -10.62
N LYS A 136 -4.21 17.73 -11.53
CA LYS A 136 -4.03 18.08 -12.93
C LYS A 136 -4.05 16.84 -13.79
N ASN A 137 -4.80 16.88 -14.88
CA ASN A 137 -4.77 15.80 -15.86
C ASN A 137 -3.45 15.84 -16.65
N TRP A 138 -2.57 14.86 -16.41
CA TRP A 138 -1.32 14.66 -17.14
C TRP A 138 -1.35 13.42 -18.06
N TRP A 139 -2.51 12.79 -18.21
CA TRP A 139 -2.71 11.59 -19.04
C TRP A 139 -3.09 11.96 -20.48
N ALA A 140 -2.55 11.22 -21.44
CA ALA A 140 -3.20 11.13 -22.74
C ALA A 140 -4.57 10.44 -22.60
N LYS A 141 -5.58 10.89 -23.35
CA LYS A 141 -6.96 10.36 -23.26
C LYS A 141 -7.05 8.85 -23.49
N SER A 142 -6.29 8.32 -24.45
CA SER A 142 -6.20 6.89 -24.75
C SER A 142 -5.60 6.08 -23.60
N ASP A 143 -4.53 6.60 -22.98
CA ASP A 143 -3.87 5.96 -21.84
C ASP A 143 -4.78 5.93 -20.60
N ARG A 144 -5.50 7.04 -20.33
CA ARG A 144 -6.48 7.08 -19.23
C ARG A 144 -7.60 6.05 -19.45
N LYS A 145 -8.10 5.91 -20.69
CA LYS A 145 -9.11 4.91 -21.03
C LYS A 145 -8.60 3.48 -20.80
N LEU A 146 -7.34 3.20 -21.16
CA LEU A 146 -6.73 1.89 -20.93
C LEU A 146 -6.54 1.60 -19.44
N PHE A 147 -6.07 2.57 -18.66
CA PHE A 147 -5.94 2.45 -17.21
C PHE A 147 -7.29 2.13 -16.56
N LEU A 148 -8.35 2.88 -16.88
CA LEU A 148 -9.69 2.64 -16.35
C LEU A 148 -10.25 1.26 -16.76
N LYS A 149 -9.94 0.78 -17.97
CA LYS A 149 -10.33 -0.59 -18.40
C LYS A 149 -9.66 -1.65 -17.52
N LYS A 150 -8.36 -1.50 -17.22
CA LYS A 150 -7.63 -2.44 -16.36
C LYS A 150 -8.09 -2.36 -14.91
N ALA A 151 -8.30 -1.15 -14.37
CA ALA A 151 -8.87 -0.96 -13.05
C ALA A 151 -10.26 -1.60 -12.92
N LYS A 152 -11.12 -1.48 -13.96
CA LYS A 152 -12.40 -2.19 -14.01
C LYS A 152 -12.24 -3.71 -13.89
N GLY A 153 -11.21 -4.29 -14.50
CA GLY A 153 -10.89 -5.71 -14.33
C GLY A 153 -10.68 -6.08 -12.85
N LEU A 154 -9.92 -5.29 -12.10
CA LEU A 154 -9.76 -5.51 -10.65
C LEU A 154 -11.06 -5.30 -9.87
N ILE A 155 -11.83 -4.25 -10.19
CA ILE A 155 -13.15 -4.03 -9.57
C ILE A 155 -14.02 -5.28 -9.71
N ASP A 156 -14.06 -5.85 -10.92
CA ASP A 156 -14.89 -7.02 -11.22
C ASP A 156 -14.34 -8.30 -10.57
N GLN A 157 -13.01 -8.44 -10.41
CA GLN A 157 -12.40 -9.57 -9.71
C GLN A 157 -12.69 -9.54 -8.21
N TYR A 158 -12.46 -8.40 -7.55
CA TYR A 158 -12.70 -8.24 -6.12
C TYR A 158 -14.19 -8.25 -5.79
N GLY A 159 -15.05 -7.71 -6.68
CA GLY A 159 -16.50 -7.77 -6.53
C GLY A 159 -17.10 -9.18 -6.48
N LYS A 160 -16.34 -10.21 -6.86
CA LYS A 160 -16.75 -11.62 -6.79
C LYS A 160 -16.22 -12.35 -5.55
N PHE A 161 -15.39 -11.70 -4.74
CA PHE A 161 -14.85 -12.30 -3.53
C PHE A 161 -15.89 -12.26 -2.41
N GLU A 162 -16.42 -13.43 -2.07
CA GLU A 162 -17.36 -13.64 -0.97
C GLU A 162 -16.58 -13.77 0.35
N ALA A 163 -16.52 -12.69 1.13
CA ALA A 163 -15.76 -12.65 2.38
C ALA A 163 -16.55 -13.24 3.57
N LEU A 164 -17.88 -13.18 3.49
CA LEU A 164 -18.82 -13.87 4.37
C LEU A 164 -19.98 -14.37 3.52
N HIS A 165 -20.74 -15.35 4.00
CA HIS A 165 -21.88 -15.88 3.26
C HIS A 165 -22.84 -14.75 2.81
N GLY A 166 -23.00 -14.60 1.49
CA GLY A 166 -23.81 -13.56 0.85
C GLY A 166 -23.22 -12.14 0.91
N VAL A 167 -22.00 -11.95 1.41
CA VAL A 167 -21.35 -10.64 1.56
C VAL A 167 -20.08 -10.58 0.73
N PHE A 168 -20.12 -9.74 -0.29
CA PHE A 168 -19.04 -9.59 -1.26
C PHE A 168 -18.26 -8.30 -1.02
N VAL A 169 -16.97 -8.32 -1.34
CA VAL A 169 -16.14 -7.11 -1.31
C VAL A 169 -16.67 -6.08 -2.31
N ASN A 170 -16.75 -4.82 -1.88
CA ASN A 170 -17.08 -3.73 -2.79
C ASN A 170 -15.84 -3.32 -3.61
N GLY A 171 -15.62 -3.98 -4.75
CA GLY A 171 -14.44 -3.74 -5.58
C GLY A 171 -14.27 -2.28 -6.05
N LYS A 172 -15.32 -1.45 -6.07
CA LYS A 172 -15.22 -0.01 -6.37
C LYS A 172 -14.72 0.79 -5.18
N LEU A 173 -15.16 0.44 -3.97
CA LEU A 173 -14.69 1.07 -2.73
C LEU A 173 -13.19 0.81 -2.55
N THR A 174 -12.75 -0.42 -2.85
CA THR A 174 -11.40 -0.88 -2.55
C THR A 174 -10.40 -0.73 -3.69
N ILE A 175 -10.78 -0.08 -4.80
CA ILE A 175 -9.98 -0.12 -6.03
C ILE A 175 -8.59 0.53 -5.87
N GLY A 176 -8.47 1.61 -5.08
CA GLY A 176 -7.18 2.26 -4.83
C GLY A 176 -6.19 1.29 -4.18
N GLU A 177 -6.61 0.68 -3.07
CA GLU A 177 -5.84 -0.32 -2.32
C GLU A 177 -5.52 -1.54 -3.16
N ASN A 178 -6.49 -2.05 -3.93
CA ASN A 178 -6.29 -3.24 -4.75
C ASN A 178 -5.31 -3.01 -5.91
N ILE A 179 -5.26 -1.78 -6.46
CA ILE A 179 -4.23 -1.39 -7.43
C ILE A 179 -2.86 -1.32 -6.74
N ALA A 180 -2.82 -0.76 -5.52
CA ALA A 180 -1.61 -0.60 -4.74
C ALA A 180 -1.02 -1.95 -4.31
N ASP A 181 -1.83 -2.90 -3.85
CA ASP A 181 -1.40 -4.26 -3.49
C ASP A 181 -0.77 -4.99 -4.67
N LEU A 182 -1.48 -5.03 -5.81
CA LEU A 182 -0.98 -5.69 -7.01
C LEU A 182 0.31 -5.04 -7.52
N GLY A 183 0.32 -3.70 -7.62
CA GLY A 183 1.49 -2.96 -8.08
C GLY A 183 2.67 -3.11 -7.14
N GLY A 184 2.42 -3.08 -5.83
CA GLY A 184 3.44 -3.23 -4.81
C GLY A 184 4.13 -4.59 -4.85
N LEU A 185 3.35 -5.67 -4.96
CA LEU A 185 3.89 -7.02 -5.11
C LEU A 185 4.72 -7.19 -6.39
N ILE A 186 4.25 -6.67 -7.53
CA ILE A 186 4.99 -6.73 -8.81
C ILE A 186 6.31 -5.95 -8.71
N ILE A 187 6.28 -4.72 -8.20
CA ILE A 187 7.46 -3.88 -8.03
C ILE A 187 8.47 -4.56 -7.10
N ALA A 188 8.00 -5.07 -5.96
CA ALA A 188 8.83 -5.72 -4.97
C ALA A 188 9.46 -7.02 -5.51
N TYR A 189 8.70 -7.82 -6.25
CA TYR A 189 9.21 -9.05 -6.87
C TYR A 189 10.32 -8.73 -7.88
N HIS A 190 10.11 -7.78 -8.79
CA HIS A 190 11.14 -7.41 -9.76
C HIS A 190 12.37 -6.76 -9.10
N ALA A 191 12.17 -5.97 -8.04
CA ALA A 191 13.26 -5.42 -7.24
C ALA A 191 14.09 -6.54 -6.57
N TYR A 192 13.41 -7.56 -6.04
CA TYR A 192 14.04 -8.74 -5.47
C TYR A 192 14.83 -9.52 -6.50
N GLN A 193 14.23 -9.87 -7.65
CA GLN A 193 14.90 -10.56 -8.75
C GLN A 193 16.15 -9.81 -9.24
N LYS A 194 16.11 -8.47 -9.27
CA LYS A 194 17.27 -7.65 -9.58
C LYS A 194 18.35 -7.74 -8.50
N ALA A 195 17.98 -7.74 -7.22
CA ALA A 195 18.89 -7.81 -6.09
C ALA A 195 19.59 -9.17 -5.94
N VAL A 196 18.98 -10.25 -6.43
CA VAL A 196 19.53 -11.62 -6.41
C VAL A 196 20.14 -12.08 -7.73
N ARG A 197 20.13 -11.24 -8.76
CA ARG A 197 20.71 -11.58 -10.07
C ARG A 197 22.20 -11.92 -9.92
N GLY A 198 22.57 -13.12 -10.36
CA GLY A 198 23.94 -13.63 -10.28
C GLY A 198 24.36 -14.13 -8.90
N LYS A 199 23.47 -14.09 -7.90
CA LYS A 199 23.67 -14.75 -6.61
C LYS A 199 23.24 -16.21 -6.67
N GLU A 200 23.80 -17.02 -5.77
CA GLU A 200 23.42 -18.42 -5.59
C GLU A 200 21.93 -18.52 -5.18
N ARG A 201 21.19 -19.38 -5.87
CA ARG A 201 19.77 -19.62 -5.59
C ARG A 201 19.65 -20.73 -4.54
N LYS A 202 19.45 -20.34 -3.28
CA LYS A 202 19.36 -21.26 -2.15
C LYS A 202 17.93 -21.74 -1.93
N ILE A 203 17.78 -23.04 -1.62
CA ILE A 203 16.57 -23.61 -1.05
C ILE A 203 16.66 -23.49 0.47
N ILE A 204 15.66 -22.87 1.09
CA ILE A 204 15.58 -22.69 2.55
C ILE A 204 14.22 -23.18 3.00
N GLY A 205 14.19 -24.09 3.98
CA GLY A 205 12.95 -24.69 4.47
C GLY A 205 12.16 -25.47 3.42
N GLY A 206 12.83 -25.97 2.37
CA GLY A 206 12.18 -26.67 1.25
C GLY A 206 11.59 -25.75 0.16
N PHE A 207 11.71 -24.43 0.31
CA PHE A 207 11.16 -23.45 -0.62
C PHE A 207 12.24 -22.76 -1.46
N THR A 208 11.93 -22.51 -2.74
CA THR A 208 12.72 -21.63 -3.59
C THR A 208 12.64 -20.19 -3.09
N GLN A 209 13.56 -19.35 -3.54
CA GLN A 209 13.57 -17.94 -3.16
C GLN A 209 12.29 -17.19 -3.63
N GLU A 210 11.74 -17.55 -4.80
CA GLU A 210 10.47 -17.01 -5.29
C GLU A 210 9.30 -17.44 -4.42
N GLN A 211 9.25 -18.72 -4.02
CA GLN A 211 8.22 -19.21 -3.11
C GLN A 211 8.31 -18.49 -1.76
N ARG A 212 9.51 -18.27 -1.23
CA ARG A 212 9.71 -17.52 0.03
C ARG A 212 9.27 -16.07 -0.07
N PHE A 213 9.45 -15.42 -1.22
CA PHE A 213 8.90 -14.08 -1.46
C PHE A 213 7.37 -14.07 -1.30
N PHE A 214 6.67 -14.98 -1.98
CA PHE A 214 5.21 -15.05 -1.91
C PHE A 214 4.70 -15.49 -0.53
N LEU A 215 5.42 -16.37 0.15
CA LEU A 215 5.13 -16.74 1.54
C LEU A 215 5.33 -15.54 2.49
N GLY A 216 6.37 -14.73 2.29
CA GLY A 216 6.59 -13.50 3.05
C GLY A 216 5.46 -12.48 2.86
N ALA A 217 5.00 -12.28 1.62
CA ALA A 217 3.84 -11.45 1.31
C ALA A 217 2.57 -11.95 2.01
N ALA A 218 2.29 -13.26 1.94
CA ALA A 218 1.14 -13.85 2.61
C ALA A 218 1.23 -13.77 4.14
N TYR A 219 2.43 -13.93 4.70
CA TYR A 219 2.67 -13.88 6.15
C TYR A 219 2.47 -12.47 6.72
N ALA A 220 2.90 -11.44 5.99
CA ALA A 220 2.72 -10.04 6.38
C ALA A 220 1.23 -9.63 6.48
N GLU A 221 0.36 -10.28 5.70
CA GLU A 221 -1.08 -10.02 5.68
C GLU A 221 -1.88 -11.01 6.54
N CYS A 222 -1.24 -11.92 7.28
CA CYS A 222 -1.95 -12.85 8.16
C CYS A 222 -2.80 -12.12 9.19
N GLY A 223 -4.12 -12.30 9.12
CA GLY A 223 -5.07 -11.68 10.01
C GLY A 223 -6.42 -12.39 9.96
N GLN A 224 -7.17 -12.30 11.05
CA GLN A 224 -8.53 -12.83 11.14
C GLN A 224 -9.40 -11.81 11.86
N ALA A 225 -10.61 -11.59 11.34
CA ALA A 225 -11.60 -10.71 11.92
C ALA A 225 -12.81 -11.50 12.42
N ARG A 226 -13.48 -10.97 13.46
CA ARG A 226 -14.83 -11.43 13.84
C ARG A 226 -15.81 -11.06 12.73
N GLU A 227 -16.84 -11.88 12.51
CA GLU A 227 -17.83 -11.64 11.45
C GLU A 227 -18.39 -10.21 11.47
N ALA A 228 -18.81 -9.71 12.63
CA ALA A 228 -19.35 -8.35 12.76
C ALA A 228 -18.34 -7.27 12.34
N ALA A 229 -17.07 -7.43 12.68
CA ALA A 229 -16.00 -6.51 12.29
C ALA A 229 -15.70 -6.61 10.79
N LEU A 230 -15.68 -7.83 10.23
CA LEU A 230 -15.48 -8.05 8.79
C LEU A 230 -16.64 -7.45 7.98
N ARG A 231 -17.88 -7.60 8.46
CA ARG A 231 -19.07 -6.98 7.84
C ARG A 231 -18.97 -5.45 7.88
N GLN A 232 -18.50 -4.86 8.98
CA GLN A 232 -18.24 -3.42 9.05
C GLN A 232 -17.14 -3.02 8.04
N GLN A 233 -16.00 -3.71 8.06
CA GLN A 233 -14.85 -3.46 7.19
C GLN A 233 -15.29 -3.41 5.72
N ILE A 234 -16.01 -4.42 5.23
CA ILE A 234 -16.46 -4.51 3.83
C ILE A 234 -17.32 -3.30 3.40
N ASN A 235 -18.00 -2.64 4.34
CA ASN A 235 -18.86 -1.49 4.06
C ASN A 235 -18.16 -0.13 4.21
N THR A 236 -17.07 -0.05 5.00
CA THR A 236 -16.50 1.25 5.41
C THR A 236 -15.02 1.42 5.13
N ASP A 237 -14.27 0.32 5.04
CA ASP A 237 -12.82 0.34 4.86
C ASP A 237 -12.47 0.30 3.36
N PRO A 238 -11.57 1.16 2.85
CA PRO A 238 -11.05 1.03 1.51
C PRO A 238 -10.17 -0.22 1.31
N HIS A 239 -9.67 -0.86 2.36
CA HIS A 239 -8.88 -2.08 2.22
C HIS A 239 -9.77 -3.31 2.08
N SER A 240 -9.42 -4.18 1.13
CA SER A 240 -10.00 -5.51 1.06
C SER A 240 -9.62 -6.34 2.29
N PRO A 241 -10.41 -7.36 2.68
CA PRO A 241 -10.03 -8.30 3.73
C PRO A 241 -8.69 -8.99 3.43
N SER A 242 -7.92 -9.33 4.46
CA SER A 242 -6.56 -9.91 4.35
C SER A 242 -6.45 -11.05 3.33
N GLU A 243 -7.37 -12.01 3.34
CA GLU A 243 -7.35 -13.13 2.39
C GLU A 243 -7.45 -12.66 0.93
N ALA A 244 -8.29 -11.66 0.65
CA ALA A 244 -8.44 -11.10 -0.69
C ALA A 244 -7.18 -10.32 -1.12
N ARG A 245 -6.53 -9.62 -0.17
CA ARG A 245 -5.26 -8.90 -0.41
C ARG A 245 -4.09 -9.82 -0.72
N VAL A 246 -4.16 -11.08 -0.32
CA VAL A 246 -3.16 -12.09 -0.69
C VAL A 246 -3.57 -12.82 -1.98
N ASN A 247 -4.72 -13.49 -1.96
CA ASN A 247 -5.05 -14.46 -3.00
C ASN A 247 -5.35 -13.81 -4.36
N LEU A 248 -6.04 -12.66 -4.39
CA LEU A 248 -6.45 -12.05 -5.65
C LEU A 248 -5.32 -11.38 -6.44
N PRO A 249 -4.38 -10.62 -5.83
CA PRO A 249 -3.25 -10.09 -6.58
C PRO A 249 -2.27 -11.19 -6.98
N LEU A 250 -1.99 -12.19 -6.12
CA LEU A 250 -1.13 -13.32 -6.48
C LEU A 250 -1.70 -14.13 -7.66
N ALA A 251 -3.01 -14.34 -7.71
CA ALA A 251 -3.67 -14.97 -8.86
C ALA A 251 -3.57 -14.17 -10.18
N ASN A 252 -3.18 -12.88 -10.13
CA ASN A 252 -2.88 -12.05 -11.30
C ASN A 252 -1.40 -12.08 -11.72
N MET A 253 -0.48 -12.55 -10.88
CA MET A 253 0.96 -12.55 -11.16
C MET A 253 1.40 -13.85 -11.82
N THR A 254 1.92 -13.80 -13.05
CA THR A 254 2.43 -14.99 -13.74
C THR A 254 3.58 -15.65 -12.97
N GLU A 255 4.39 -14.85 -12.29
CA GLU A 255 5.51 -15.27 -11.45
C GLU A 255 5.05 -16.19 -10.30
N PHE A 256 3.83 -16.02 -9.81
CA PHE A 256 3.24 -16.91 -8.80
C PHE A 256 2.92 -18.30 -9.40
N TYR A 257 2.42 -18.34 -10.64
CA TYR A 257 2.16 -19.60 -11.34
C TYR A 257 3.46 -20.37 -11.59
N GLU A 258 4.52 -19.66 -11.96
CA GLU A 258 5.85 -20.25 -12.17
C GLU A 258 6.46 -20.78 -10.85
N ALA A 259 6.32 -20.03 -9.75
CA ALA A 259 6.90 -20.40 -8.46
C ALA A 259 6.21 -21.63 -7.82
N PHE A 260 4.89 -21.77 -7.97
CA PHE A 260 4.11 -22.85 -7.34
C PHE A 260 3.57 -23.90 -8.31
N GLY A 261 3.78 -23.73 -9.62
CA GLY A 261 3.29 -24.64 -10.64
C GLY A 261 1.76 -24.71 -10.69
N VAL A 262 1.08 -23.56 -10.57
CA VAL A 262 -0.39 -23.45 -10.54
C VAL A 262 -0.99 -23.85 -11.90
N LYS A 263 -2.01 -24.71 -11.88
CA LYS A 263 -2.64 -25.31 -13.07
C LYS A 263 -4.15 -25.07 -13.08
N GLU A 264 -4.75 -25.29 -14.25
CA GLU A 264 -6.20 -25.26 -14.38
C GLU A 264 -6.87 -26.23 -13.40
N GLY A 265 -7.88 -25.73 -12.68
CA GLY A 265 -8.54 -26.45 -11.59
C GLY A 265 -8.08 -26.06 -10.19
N ASP A 266 -6.89 -25.46 -10.03
CA ASP A 266 -6.46 -24.94 -8.72
C ASP A 266 -7.30 -23.74 -8.29
N LYS A 267 -7.51 -23.57 -6.98
CA LYS A 267 -8.35 -22.49 -6.43
C LYS A 267 -7.91 -21.08 -6.83
N MET A 268 -6.61 -20.86 -6.96
CA MET A 268 -6.02 -19.57 -7.34
C MET A 268 -5.69 -19.47 -8.83
N TRP A 269 -6.13 -20.44 -9.65
CA TRP A 269 -5.92 -20.38 -11.08
C TRP A 269 -6.87 -19.40 -11.76
N ARG A 270 -6.32 -18.64 -12.71
CA ARG A 270 -7.03 -17.73 -13.60
C ARG A 270 -6.42 -17.83 -15.00
N PRO A 271 -7.26 -17.86 -16.07
CA PRO A 271 -6.78 -17.77 -17.44
C PRO A 271 -5.90 -16.53 -17.63
N GLU A 272 -4.80 -16.64 -18.37
CA GLU A 272 -3.86 -15.54 -18.57
C GLU A 272 -4.53 -14.25 -19.07
N LYS A 273 -5.48 -14.38 -20.01
CA LYS A 273 -6.27 -13.26 -20.55
C LYS A 273 -7.10 -12.49 -19.50
N ASP A 274 -7.43 -13.14 -18.39
CA ASP A 274 -8.24 -12.57 -17.31
C ASP A 274 -7.37 -12.05 -16.16
N ARG A 275 -6.06 -12.30 -16.18
CA ARG A 275 -5.10 -11.74 -15.22
C ARG A 275 -4.93 -10.25 -15.52
N VAL A 276 -5.16 -9.42 -14.52
CA VAL A 276 -5.01 -7.97 -14.64
C VAL A 276 -3.58 -7.59 -14.31
N ALA A 277 -2.95 -6.86 -15.21
CA ALA A 277 -1.68 -6.18 -14.99
C ALA A 277 -1.83 -4.69 -15.35
N ILE A 278 -1.49 -3.78 -14.43
CA ILE A 278 -1.65 -2.33 -14.62
C ILE A 278 -0.33 -1.64 -14.93
N TRP A 279 0.68 -1.86 -14.08
CA TRP A 279 1.99 -1.21 -14.13
C TRP A 279 3.03 -2.08 -14.84
#